data_AF-A0A1F9P3U0-F1
#
_entry.id   AF-A0A1F9P3U0-F1
#
_cell.length_a   1.000
_cell.length_b   1.000
_cell.length_c   1.000
_cell.angle_alpha   90.00
_cell.angle_beta   90.00
_cell.angle_gamma   90.00
#
_symmetry.space_group_name_H-M   'P 1'
#
loop_
_entity.id
_entity.type
_entity.pdbx_description
1 polymer ?
#
loop_
_entity_poly.entity_id
_entity_poly.type
_entity_poly.pdbx_seq_one_letter_code
_entity_poly.pdbx_strand_id
1 'polypeptide(L)'
;MENKGIGKFTVSFGLSFAIISVLSALLVVLKETHEETVLAWMKSLTGHHWATHGIINLIVFVVLGWILPKLGNGQGMKISANVLVIAVVGAVILSEIIITGFYI
;
A
#
# COMPACT_ATOMS: atom_id res chain seq x y z
N MET A 1 25.60 -17.01 14.44
CA MET A 1 25.27 -16.02 13.40
C MET A 1 24.60 -14.84 14.10
N GLU A 2 25.23 -13.66 14.13
CA GLU A 2 24.58 -12.45 14.65
C GLU A 2 23.31 -12.16 13.85
N ASN A 3 22.17 -12.14 14.53
CA ASN A 3 20.92 -11.64 13.96
C ASN A 3 21.02 -10.11 13.90
N LYS A 4 21.69 -9.57 12.88
CA LYS A 4 21.63 -8.14 12.58
C LYS A 4 20.17 -7.81 12.29
N GLY A 5 19.56 -7.02 13.17
CA GLY A 5 18.16 -6.60 13.02
C GLY A 5 17.88 -6.01 11.63
N ILE A 6 16.63 -6.12 11.18
CA ILE A 6 16.22 -5.64 9.85
C ILE A 6 16.40 -4.13 9.72
N GLY A 7 16.86 -3.68 8.54
CA GLY A 7 17.11 -2.27 8.28
C GLY A 7 15.83 -1.42 8.29
N LYS A 8 15.94 -0.17 8.74
CA LYS A 8 14.79 0.75 8.85
C LYS A 8 14.04 0.98 7.53
N PHE A 9 14.76 1.00 6.40
CA PHE A 9 14.14 1.13 5.09
C PHE A 9 13.44 -0.16 4.65
N THR A 10 13.97 -1.33 4.99
CA THR A 10 13.30 -2.62 4.77
C THR A 10 11.96 -2.66 5.51
N VAL A 11 11.96 -2.29 6.80
CA VAL A 11 10.73 -2.15 7.59
C VAL A 11 9.77 -1.17 6.95
N SER A 12 10.26 0.02 6.59
CA SER A 12 9.44 1.11 6.09
C SER A 12 8.79 0.79 4.74
N PHE A 13 9.54 0.25 3.79
CA PHE A 13 8.99 -0.12 2.48
C PHE A 13 8.10 -1.37 2.56
N GLY A 14 8.39 -2.31 3.47
CA GLY A 14 7.48 -3.44 3.70
C GLY A 14 6.15 -3.01 4.35
N LEU A 15 6.18 -2.09 5.31
CA LEU A 15 4.96 -1.50 5.88
C LEU A 15 4.22 -0.63 4.85
N SER A 16 4.96 0.15 4.05
CA SER A 16 4.40 0.91 2.94
C SER A 16 3.66 0.01 1.95
N PHE A 17 4.26 -1.12 1.58
CA PHE A 17 3.64 -2.15 0.74
C PHE A 17 2.37 -2.73 1.37
N ALA A 18 2.41 -3.09 2.65
CA ALA A 18 1.25 -3.61 3.36
C ALA A 18 0.09 -2.59 3.37
N ILE A 19 0.38 -1.32 3.68
CA ILE A 19 -0.60 -0.25 3.67
C ILE A 19 -1.19 -0.06 2.26
N ILE A 20 -0.34 0.06 1.22
CA ILE A 20 -0.83 0.32 -0.12
C ILE A 20 -1.56 -0.87 -0.74
N SER A 21 -1.27 -2.10 -0.31
CA SER A 21 -2.04 -3.29 -0.75
C SER A 21 -3.51 -3.16 -0.34
N VAL A 22 -3.78 -2.77 0.91
CA VAL A 22 -5.16 -2.57 1.39
C VAL A 22 -5.78 -1.32 0.78
N LEU A 23 -5.06 -0.19 0.75
CA LEU A 23 -5.57 1.04 0.14
C LEU A 23 -5.89 0.89 -1.35
N SER A 24 -5.08 0.10 -2.08
CA SER A 24 -5.33 -0.20 -3.49
C SER A 24 -6.65 -0.95 -3.67
N ALA A 25 -6.94 -1.96 -2.84
CA ALA A 25 -8.22 -2.67 -2.88
C ALA A 25 -9.40 -1.74 -2.56
N LEU A 26 -9.28 -0.90 -1.53
CA LEU A 26 -10.31 0.10 -1.22
C LEU A 26 -10.51 1.10 -2.35
N LEU A 27 -9.44 1.50 -3.04
CA LEU A 27 -9.53 2.39 -4.21
C LEU A 27 -10.22 1.70 -5.39
N VAL A 28 -10.07 0.38 -5.55
CA VAL A 28 -10.87 -0.40 -6.51
C VAL A 28 -12.35 -0.28 -6.17
N VAL A 29 -12.76 -0.63 -4.95
CA VAL A 29 -14.17 -0.53 -4.53
C VAL A 29 -14.70 0.90 -4.75
N LEU A 30 -13.93 1.91 -4.33
CA LEU A 30 -14.33 3.31 -4.43
C LEU A 30 -14.54 3.76 -5.88
N LYS A 31 -13.57 3.51 -6.77
CA LYS A 31 -13.66 3.94 -8.18
C LYS A 31 -14.77 3.21 -8.92
N GLU A 32 -14.88 1.90 -8.72
CA GLU A 32 -15.86 1.08 -9.44
C GLU A 32 -17.29 1.30 -8.91
N THR A 33 -17.48 1.72 -7.65
CA THR A 33 -18.82 2.11 -7.13
C THR A 33 -19.25 3.51 -7.59
N HIS A 34 -18.30 4.37 -7.96
CA HIS A 34 -18.55 5.79 -8.28
C HIS A 34 -18.06 6.14 -9.69
N GLU A 35 -18.65 5.49 -10.69
CA GLU A 35 -18.18 5.57 -12.07
C GLU A 35 -18.18 7.00 -12.64
N GLU A 36 -19.27 7.74 -12.40
CA GLU A 36 -19.50 9.09 -12.94
C GLU A 36 -18.69 10.18 -12.23
N THR A 37 -18.05 9.88 -11.11
CA THR A 37 -17.26 10.87 -10.34
C THR A 37 -15.81 10.43 -10.21
N VAL A 38 -15.51 9.46 -9.36
CA VAL A 38 -14.14 9.04 -9.05
C VAL A 38 -13.48 8.42 -10.26
N LEU A 39 -14.12 7.44 -10.90
CA LEU A 39 -13.53 6.75 -12.05
C LEU A 39 -13.42 7.66 -13.27
N ALA A 40 -14.43 8.50 -13.53
CA ALA A 40 -14.39 9.53 -14.57
C ALA A 40 -13.22 10.52 -14.36
N TRP A 41 -13.02 11.01 -13.13
CA TRP A 41 -11.86 11.84 -12.78
C TRP A 41 -10.54 11.09 -12.98
N MET A 42 -10.45 9.81 -12.58
CA MET A 42 -9.24 9.03 -12.82
C MET A 42 -8.96 8.85 -14.31
N LYS A 43 -9.99 8.63 -15.15
CA LYS A 43 -9.84 8.58 -16.60
C LYS A 43 -9.38 9.93 -17.18
N SER A 44 -9.89 11.06 -16.68
CA SER A 44 -9.52 12.37 -17.22
C SER A 44 -8.04 12.75 -17.01
N LEU A 45 -7.38 12.18 -15.99
CA LEU A 45 -5.97 12.45 -15.70
C LEU A 45 -4.97 11.75 -16.64
N THR A 46 -5.26 10.52 -17.07
CA THR A 46 -4.30 9.69 -17.83
C THR A 46 -4.91 8.99 -19.05
N GLY A 47 -6.18 9.24 -19.35
CA GLY A 47 -6.97 8.49 -20.33
C GLY A 47 -7.44 7.12 -19.85
N HIS A 48 -6.88 6.58 -18.75
CA HIS A 48 -7.24 5.25 -18.25
C HIS A 48 -7.20 5.18 -16.71
N HIS A 49 -8.35 4.90 -16.08
CA HIS A 49 -8.46 4.84 -14.62
C HIS A 49 -7.46 3.88 -13.96
N TRP A 50 -7.09 2.75 -14.59
CA TRP A 50 -6.06 1.85 -14.06
C TRP A 50 -4.65 2.45 -14.09
N ALA A 51 -4.33 3.31 -15.07
CA ALA A 51 -3.05 4.01 -15.10
C ALA A 51 -2.96 5.04 -13.97
N THR A 52 -4.00 5.86 -13.78
CA THR A 52 -4.09 6.78 -12.64
C THR A 52 -4.04 6.05 -11.30
N HIS A 53 -4.73 4.91 -11.17
CA HIS A 53 -4.69 4.04 -9.99
C HIS A 53 -3.26 3.57 -9.69
N GLY A 54 -2.56 3.06 -10.71
CA GLY A 54 -1.18 2.62 -10.58
C GLY A 54 -0.23 3.76 -10.16
N ILE A 55 -0.41 4.96 -10.72
CA ILE A 55 0.37 6.15 -10.33
C ILE A 55 0.11 6.54 -8.87
N ILE A 56 -1.15 6.57 -8.43
CA ILE A 56 -1.50 6.85 -7.03
C ILE A 56 -0.81 5.83 -6.11
N ASN A 57 -0.90 4.54 -6.45
CA ASN A 57 -0.26 3.48 -5.68
C ASN A 57 1.26 3.68 -5.59
N LEU A 58 1.91 3.99 -6.71
CA LEU A 58 3.36 4.22 -6.74
C LEU A 58 3.76 5.44 -5.90
N ILE A 59 3.04 6.56 -6.02
CA ILE A 59 3.29 7.76 -5.24
C ILE A 59 3.16 7.46 -3.75
N VAL A 60 2.05 6.84 -3.32
CA VAL A 60 1.83 6.53 -1.91
C VAL A 60 2.89 5.55 -1.39
N PHE A 61 3.23 4.52 -2.16
CA PHE A 61 4.26 3.56 -1.81
C PHE A 61 5.62 4.22 -1.56
N VAL A 62 6.05 5.09 -2.47
CA VAL A 62 7.33 5.80 -2.37
C VAL A 62 7.28 6.80 -1.21
N VAL A 63 6.23 7.61 -1.11
CA VAL A 63 6.07 8.63 -0.06
C VAL A 63 6.08 8.01 1.33
N LEU A 64 5.28 6.97 1.57
CA LEU A 64 5.27 6.28 2.87
C LEU A 64 6.60 5.58 3.14
N GLY A 65 7.20 4.93 2.14
CA GLY A 65 8.51 4.28 2.26
C GLY A 65 9.63 5.24 2.68
N TRP A 66 9.52 6.51 2.31
CA TRP A 66 10.47 7.57 2.70
C TRP A 66 10.12 8.32 3.98
N ILE A 67 8.84 8.38 4.37
CA ILE A 67 8.38 9.06 5.60
C ILE A 67 8.53 8.16 6.83
N LEU A 68 8.11 6.89 6.74
CA LEU A 68 8.15 5.93 7.85
C LEU A 68 9.54 5.76 8.52
N PRO A 69 10.69 5.77 7.81
CA PRO A 69 11.99 5.63 8.46
C PRO A 69 12.42 6.89 9.21
N LYS A 70 11.73 8.02 9.02
CA LYS A 70 11.98 9.28 9.74
C LYS A 70 11.27 9.33 11.10
N LEU A 71 10.30 8.44 11.33
CA LEU A 71 9.60 8.33 12.61
C LEU A 71 10.56 7.88 13.73
N GLY A 72 10.19 8.14 14.99
CA GLY A 72 11.01 7.75 16.15
C GLY A 72 12.39 8.41 16.15
N ASN A 73 12.45 9.72 15.92
CA ASN A 73 13.70 10.50 15.83
C ASN A 73 14.68 9.99 14.75
N GLY A 74 14.16 9.56 13.59
CA GLY A 74 14.98 9.09 12.47
C GLY A 74 15.49 7.64 12.59
N GLN A 75 15.10 6.93 13.65
CA GLN A 75 15.43 5.52 13.84
C GLN A 75 14.48 4.58 13.09
N GLY A 76 13.31 5.08 12.65
CA GLY A 76 12.26 4.29 12.04
C GLY A 76 11.53 3.41 13.04
N MET A 77 10.51 2.71 12.56
CA MET A 77 9.76 1.77 13.40
C MET A 77 10.61 0.52 13.70
N LYS A 78 10.66 0.12 14.97
CA LYS A 78 11.37 -1.08 15.40
C LYS A 78 10.39 -2.24 15.53
N ILE A 79 10.29 -3.05 14.49
CA ILE A 79 9.53 -4.30 14.50
C ILE A 79 10.42 -5.48 14.13
N SER A 80 10.04 -6.68 14.54
CA SER A 80 10.73 -7.90 14.13
C SER A 80 10.42 -8.26 12.68
N ALA A 81 11.29 -9.07 12.06
CA ALA A 81 11.05 -9.61 10.73
C ALA A 81 9.73 -10.39 10.64
N ASN A 82 9.40 -11.18 11.67
CA ASN A 82 8.16 -11.95 11.71
C ASN A 82 6.93 -11.04 11.68
N VAL A 83 6.93 -9.93 12.44
CA VAL A 83 5.83 -8.97 12.42
C VAL A 83 5.70 -8.31 11.05
N LEU A 84 6.82 -7.95 10.42
CA LEU A 84 6.82 -7.37 9.08
C LEU A 84 6.25 -8.34 8.04
N VAL A 85 6.65 -9.62 8.09
CA VAL A 85 6.13 -10.67 7.20
C VAL A 85 4.63 -10.86 7.41
N ILE A 86 4.17 -10.96 8.66
CA ILE A 86 2.74 -11.10 8.98
C ILE A 86 1.95 -9.90 8.45
N ALA A 87 2.46 -8.68 8.62
CA ALA A 87 1.80 -7.47 8.14
C ALA A 87 1.65 -7.48 6.60
N VAL A 88 2.72 -7.84 5.88
CA VAL A 88 2.70 -7.92 4.41
C VAL A 88 1.75 -9.00 3.92
N VAL A 89 1.90 -10.23 4.42
CA VAL A 89 1.07 -11.37 4.00
C VAL A 89 -0.41 -11.12 4.35
N GLY A 90 -0.68 -10.66 5.56
CA GLY A 90 -2.04 -10.34 6.01
C GLY A 90 -2.68 -9.24 5.17
N ALA A 91 -1.94 -8.20 4.81
CA ALA A 91 -2.44 -7.13 3.95
C ALA A 91 -2.76 -7.60 2.53
N VAL A 92 -1.93 -8.48 1.95
CA VAL A 92 -2.20 -9.06 0.63
C VAL A 92 -3.46 -9.93 0.67
N ILE A 93 -3.57 -10.84 1.64
CA ILE A 93 -4.76 -11.70 1.79
C ILE A 93 -6.01 -10.84 1.98
N LEU A 94 -5.95 -9.82 2.85
CA LEU A 94 -7.08 -8.92 3.08
C LEU A 94 -7.45 -8.13 1.81
N SER A 95 -6.46 -7.65 1.06
CA SER A 95 -6.67 -6.94 -0.21
C SER A 95 -7.42 -7.81 -1.23
N GLU A 96 -7.00 -9.06 -1.39
CA GLU A 96 -7.65 -10.02 -2.29
C GLU A 96 -9.08 -10.36 -1.84
N ILE A 97 -9.30 -10.51 -0.53
CA ILE A 97 -10.65 -10.73 0.03
C ILE A 97 -11.56 -9.53 -0.28
N ILE A 98 -11.08 -8.30 -0.13
CA ILE A 98 -11.86 -7.09 -0.41
C ILE A 98 -12.23 -7.02 -1.90
N ILE A 99 -11.26 -7.22 -2.80
CA ILE A 99 -11.50 -7.14 -4.25
C ILE A 99 -12.43 -8.27 -4.69
N THR A 100 -12.15 -9.50 -4.26
CA THR A 100 -12.96 -10.67 -4.62
C THR A 100 -14.38 -10.53 -4.11
N GLY A 101 -14.57 -10.14 -2.85
CA GLY A 101 -15.89 -9.94 -2.25
C GLY A 101 -16.66 -8.75 -2.83
N PHE A 102 -16.01 -7.84 -3.55
CA PHE A 102 -16.69 -6.77 -4.29
C PHE A 102 -17.22 -7.25 -5.66
N TYR A 103 -16.53 -8.18 -6.32
CA TYR A 103 -16.88 -8.63 -7.68
C TYR A 103 -17.72 -9.92 -7.74
N ILE A 104 -17.74 -10.73 -6.68
CA ILE A 104 -18.57 -11.94 -6.56
C ILE A 104 -19.85 -11.61 -5.80
#